data_AF-A0A838P220-F1
#
_entry.id   AF-A0A838P220-F1
#
_cell.length_a   1.000
_cell.length_b   1.000
_cell.length_c   1.000
_cell.angle_alpha   90.00
_cell.angle_beta   90.00
_cell.angle_gamma   90.00
#
_symmetry.space_group_name_H-M   'P 1'
#
loop_
_entity.id
_entity.type
_entity.pdbx_description
1 polymer ?
#
loop_
_entity_poly.entity_id
_entity_poly.type
_entity_poly.pdbx_seq_one_letter_code
_entity_poly.pdbx_strand_id
1 'polypeptide(L)'
;MLGPNRPVGQLFTGMLLALVPAGLHAQAQATTGVIRGVVSDSAGQPLPGATVSLRNREINAERVLTTNDRGVFVATLLRVGSYDVAARALGFREGRRSEVGLRLGETVDLQFTLAPQAVQLEEITVSSAEPAVDASASESATRLGVEALEGLPNNGRNVLNFTTLTPNVAIVQGPDGDEISIGGQRGIHNNVSVDGADFNNPFFGEQRGGQRPAFTFNLDAVQDFVVVSDGANAEFGRSGGGFVNIITKSGTNEFHGSAHYFGKYDALSADFTHSFPGGTSTGFTPDFGQHQFGATFGGPIVRDRAFFFLAYDQQEYNETKQTDRLAGIDPALRAFADTAFAGALAGDFGPIQRTNDANALLAKLDFRLSQQHSASLKYNYTNSRQENGTFDVDFWGRSANGLERDFSHAVNGSLTSLISSSVSNEFRFQWAREERPRPYEGPLNPATDRPFPDTDIGFVGPGGFSGYRIGMPFFLPVDAFDWRIQVLDNVSLVQGNHLFKLGGEYNRTAVEQTFRGFGNGRVGFTSLDGFLNYVAGGNGYVECSDGSSSTSGACPTGTDITGPVALYLQQAGVGGLSVDEAGTQEIVQHELALFVQDSWKPQSNLTLNYGLRWEAQIQPGLITPV
;
A
#
# COMPACT_ATOMS: atom_id res chain seq x y z
N MET A 1 35.69 -30.07 39.82
CA MET A 1 36.21 -28.70 39.73
C MET A 1 36.11 -28.26 38.28
N LEU A 2 35.41 -27.15 38.02
CA LEU A 2 35.51 -26.22 36.87
C LEU A 2 34.38 -25.20 37.10
N GLY A 3 34.65 -23.91 36.90
CA GLY A 3 33.75 -22.83 37.37
C GLY A 3 32.64 -22.46 36.39
N PRO A 4 31.57 -21.79 36.85
CA PRO A 4 30.54 -21.24 35.97
C PRO A 4 31.07 -20.03 35.18
N ASN A 5 30.80 -20.00 33.87
CA ASN A 5 31.08 -18.83 33.04
C ASN A 5 30.14 -17.67 33.41
N ARG A 6 30.69 -16.46 33.46
CA ARG A 6 29.92 -15.21 33.60
C ARG A 6 29.36 -14.78 32.24
N PRO A 7 28.18 -14.14 32.18
CA PRO A 7 27.71 -13.49 30.97
C PRO A 7 28.61 -12.29 30.63
N VAL A 8 29.04 -12.17 29.39
CA VAL A 8 29.69 -10.96 28.85
C VAL A 8 28.58 -10.02 28.41
N GLY A 9 28.20 -9.10 29.29
CA GLY A 9 27.21 -8.06 29.01
C GLY A 9 27.63 -6.72 29.62
N GLN A 10 27.16 -5.63 29.01
CA GLN A 10 27.31 -4.25 29.48
C GLN A 10 28.75 -3.72 29.64
N LEU A 11 29.37 -3.27 28.54
CA LEU A 11 30.50 -2.31 28.62
C LEU A 11 30.69 -1.43 27.36
N PHE A 12 29.58 -0.97 26.76
CA PHE A 12 29.59 0.10 25.73
C PHE A 12 28.62 1.25 26.03
N THR A 13 28.14 1.36 27.28
CA THR A 13 27.22 2.40 27.74
C THR A 13 28.01 3.48 28.49
N GLY A 14 28.73 4.37 27.77
CA GLY A 14 29.69 5.23 28.49
C GLY A 14 30.41 6.40 27.82
N MET A 15 30.11 6.84 26.59
CA MET A 15 30.60 8.16 26.12
C MET A 15 29.88 8.71 24.86
N LEU A 16 28.63 9.17 25.00
CA LEU A 16 27.95 9.98 23.96
C LEU A 16 26.78 10.83 24.50
N LEU A 17 26.89 11.31 25.74
CA LEU A 17 25.79 12.00 26.45
C LEU A 17 26.30 13.29 27.14
N ALA A 18 26.89 14.18 26.35
CA ALA A 18 27.46 15.45 26.82
C ALA A 18 27.52 16.56 25.75
N LEU A 19 26.48 16.70 24.91
CA LEU A 19 26.27 17.91 24.11
C LEU A 19 24.77 18.11 23.84
N VAL A 20 24.20 19.16 24.44
CA VAL A 20 22.81 19.61 24.17
C VAL A 20 22.88 20.88 23.34
N PRO A 21 22.66 20.81 22.02
CA PRO A 21 22.22 21.95 21.23
C PRO A 21 20.69 22.04 21.35
N ALA A 22 20.18 22.99 22.12
CA ALA A 22 18.75 23.29 22.09
C ALA A 22 18.40 23.92 20.73
N GLY A 23 17.39 23.37 20.03
CA GLY A 23 16.81 23.97 18.82
C GLY A 23 17.31 23.49 17.46
N LEU A 24 17.97 22.32 17.35
CA LEU A 24 18.24 21.69 16.05
C LEU A 24 17.10 20.75 15.62
N HIS A 25 16.27 21.23 14.69
CA HIS A 25 15.25 20.48 13.93
C HIS A 25 15.69 20.38 12.43
N ALA A 26 15.09 19.56 11.54
CA ALA A 26 15.80 19.02 10.32
C ALA A 26 14.94 18.46 9.09
N GLN A 27 14.80 19.00 7.83
CA GLN A 27 13.64 18.69 6.86
C GLN A 27 13.73 17.68 5.68
N ALA A 28 12.55 17.11 5.32
CA ALA A 28 12.14 16.63 3.98
C ALA A 28 11.35 17.68 3.15
N GLN A 29 10.54 17.22 2.18
CA GLN A 29 9.49 17.97 1.45
C GLN A 29 8.36 17.07 0.88
N ALA A 30 8.37 15.75 1.12
CA ALA A 30 7.60 14.68 0.45
C ALA A 30 6.04 14.75 0.40
N THR A 31 5.42 15.90 0.70
CA THR A 31 3.98 16.20 0.60
C THR A 31 3.69 17.50 -0.14
N THR A 32 4.74 18.21 -0.57
CA THR A 32 4.71 19.61 -1.00
C THR A 32 5.60 19.83 -2.22
N GLY A 33 5.52 21.03 -2.81
CA GLY A 33 6.47 21.50 -3.80
C GLY A 33 7.31 22.68 -3.30
N VAL A 34 8.27 23.10 -4.14
CA VAL A 34 9.11 24.28 -3.96
C VAL A 34 8.96 25.21 -5.15
N ILE A 35 8.78 26.51 -4.90
CA ILE A 35 9.02 27.54 -5.91
C ILE A 35 10.22 28.36 -5.45
N ARG A 36 11.31 28.36 -6.22
CA ARG A 36 12.52 29.14 -5.96
C ARG A 36 12.91 29.94 -7.20
N GLY A 37 13.87 30.84 -7.07
CA GLY A 37 14.32 31.59 -8.23
C GLY A 37 15.32 32.70 -7.96
N VAL A 38 15.64 33.43 -9.02
CA VAL A 38 16.54 34.58 -9.00
C VAL A 38 15.84 35.81 -9.57
N VAL A 39 15.99 36.95 -8.89
CA VAL A 39 15.59 38.27 -9.37
C VAL A 39 16.85 39.08 -9.70
N SER A 40 16.90 39.62 -10.91
CA SER A 40 18.04 40.38 -11.45
C SER A 40 17.59 41.60 -12.24
N ASP A 41 18.52 42.52 -12.52
CA ASP A 41 18.27 43.65 -13.43
C ASP A 41 18.52 43.29 -14.91
N SER A 42 18.24 44.24 -15.80
CA SER A 42 18.49 44.11 -17.24
C SER A 42 19.97 44.00 -17.64
N ALA A 43 20.92 44.15 -16.69
CA ALA A 43 22.35 43.90 -16.88
C ALA A 43 22.81 42.57 -16.23
N GLY A 44 21.86 41.75 -15.78
CA GLY A 44 22.12 40.45 -15.14
C GLY A 44 22.65 40.56 -13.71
N GLN A 45 22.67 41.73 -13.10
CA GLN A 45 23.10 41.90 -11.71
C GLN A 45 21.99 41.43 -10.75
N PRO A 46 22.32 40.72 -9.65
CA PRO A 46 21.32 40.29 -8.68
C PRO A 46 20.66 41.48 -7.99
N LEU A 47 19.35 41.41 -7.76
CA LEU A 47 18.59 42.42 -7.03
C LEU A 47 18.29 41.92 -5.60
N PRO A 48 19.09 42.30 -4.58
CA PRO A 48 18.85 41.94 -3.19
C PRO A 48 17.72 42.77 -2.58
N GLY A 49 17.00 42.20 -1.60
CA GLY A 49 15.87 42.86 -0.94
C GLY A 49 14.65 43.08 -1.84
N ALA A 50 14.60 42.47 -3.03
CA ALA A 50 13.42 42.46 -3.87
C ALA A 50 12.33 41.60 -3.23
N THR A 51 11.11 42.14 -3.15
CA THR A 51 9.95 41.46 -2.59
C THR A 51 9.36 40.51 -3.62
N VAL A 52 9.18 39.24 -3.25
CA VAL A 52 8.54 38.22 -4.07
C VAL A 52 7.28 37.72 -3.37
N SER A 53 6.11 37.85 -4.01
CA SER A 53 4.84 37.31 -3.51
C SER A 53 4.41 36.11 -4.34
N LEU A 54 3.98 35.04 -3.66
CA LEU A 54 3.47 33.82 -4.25
C LEU A 54 2.05 33.59 -3.72
N ARG A 55 1.03 33.61 -4.58
CA ARG A 55 -0.38 33.43 -4.21
C ARG A 55 -0.93 32.15 -4.83
N ASN A 56 -1.29 31.17 -4.00
CA ASN A 56 -2.09 30.04 -4.45
C ASN A 56 -3.51 30.51 -4.82
N ARG A 57 -4.02 30.06 -5.98
CA ARG A 57 -5.29 30.52 -6.56
C ARG A 57 -6.53 29.84 -5.96
N GLU A 58 -6.42 28.61 -5.47
CA GLU A 58 -7.54 27.83 -4.90
C GLU A 58 -7.98 28.34 -3.51
N ILE A 59 -7.02 28.77 -2.68
CA ILE A 59 -7.23 29.11 -1.26
C ILE A 59 -6.79 30.53 -0.86
N ASN A 60 -6.45 31.37 -1.85
CA ASN A 60 -5.88 32.72 -1.67
C ASN A 60 -4.72 32.77 -0.65
N ALA A 61 -3.90 31.71 -0.60
CA ALA A 61 -2.77 31.66 0.31
C ALA A 61 -1.58 32.42 -0.29
N GLU A 62 -1.36 33.64 0.19
CA GLU A 62 -0.18 34.44 -0.14
C GLU A 62 0.99 34.15 0.82
N ARG A 63 2.18 33.96 0.25
CA ARG A 63 3.48 33.95 0.95
C ARG A 63 4.34 35.05 0.35
N VAL A 64 4.89 35.90 1.21
CA VAL A 64 5.81 36.98 0.81
C VAL A 64 7.22 36.66 1.30
N LEU A 65 8.21 36.84 0.44
CA LEU A 65 9.62 36.63 0.67
C LEU A 65 10.43 37.86 0.21
N THR A 66 11.68 37.94 0.65
CA THR A 66 12.67 38.91 0.17
C THR A 66 13.88 38.19 -0.38
N THR A 67 14.42 38.64 -1.51
CA THR A 67 15.65 38.07 -2.06
C THR A 67 16.87 38.36 -1.21
N ASN A 68 17.82 37.43 -1.19
CA ASN A 68 19.11 37.61 -0.51
C ASN A 68 20.13 38.38 -1.37
N ASP A 69 21.35 38.52 -0.86
CA ASP A 69 22.49 39.24 -1.50
C ASP A 69 22.83 38.80 -2.94
N ARG A 70 22.34 37.63 -3.37
CA ARG A 70 22.50 37.08 -4.73
C ARG A 70 21.21 37.09 -5.54
N GLY A 71 20.19 37.84 -5.12
CA GLY A 71 18.89 37.90 -5.79
C GLY A 71 18.06 36.63 -5.62
N VAL A 72 18.47 35.67 -4.80
CA VAL A 72 17.82 34.36 -4.67
C VAL A 72 16.65 34.43 -3.68
N PHE A 73 15.52 33.80 -4.03
CA PHE A 73 14.41 33.49 -3.12
C PHE A 73 14.07 31.99 -3.15
N VAL A 74 13.52 31.44 -2.06
CA VAL A 74 13.09 30.03 -1.94
C VAL A 74 11.81 29.92 -1.11
N ALA A 75 10.74 29.40 -1.70
CA ALA A 75 9.49 29.09 -1.02
C ALA A 75 9.33 27.56 -0.87
N THR A 76 9.67 27.05 0.32
CA THR A 76 9.53 25.65 0.76
C THR A 76 8.12 25.30 1.19
N LEU A 77 7.75 24.01 1.26
CA LEU A 77 6.48 23.55 1.87
C LEU A 77 5.22 24.21 1.28
N LEU A 78 5.16 24.33 -0.05
CA LEU A 78 3.97 24.84 -0.75
C LEU A 78 2.99 23.71 -1.07
N ARG A 79 1.68 23.97 -0.91
CA ARG A 79 0.60 23.06 -1.32
C ARG A 79 0.63 22.85 -2.83
N VAL A 80 0.44 21.61 -3.29
CA VAL A 80 0.25 21.26 -4.71
C VAL A 80 -0.94 22.04 -5.27
N GLY A 81 -0.76 22.70 -6.43
CA GLY A 81 -1.77 23.60 -6.99
C GLY A 81 -1.21 24.66 -7.95
N SER A 82 -2.03 25.66 -8.26
CA SER A 82 -1.66 26.75 -9.18
C SER A 82 -1.36 28.08 -8.47
N TYR A 83 -0.27 28.73 -8.86
CA TYR A 83 0.28 29.94 -8.23
C TYR A 83 0.41 31.12 -9.20
N ASP A 84 0.05 32.31 -8.72
CA ASP A 84 0.51 33.58 -9.31
C ASP A 84 1.73 34.08 -8.52
N VAL A 85 2.84 34.37 -9.20
CA VAL A 85 4.12 34.79 -8.62
C VAL A 85 4.56 36.14 -9.19
N ALA A 86 4.86 37.09 -8.30
CA ALA A 86 5.30 38.44 -8.69
C ALA A 86 6.56 38.87 -7.94
N ALA A 87 7.46 39.58 -8.63
CA ALA A 87 8.70 40.12 -8.09
C ALA A 87 8.76 41.66 -8.26
N ARG A 88 9.14 42.37 -7.19
CA ARG A 88 9.16 43.84 -7.10
C ARG A 88 10.46 44.33 -6.45
N ALA A 89 11.10 45.33 -7.05
CA ALA A 89 12.24 46.03 -6.46
C ALA A 89 12.08 47.55 -6.58
N LEU A 90 12.63 48.33 -5.65
CA LEU A 90 12.52 49.79 -5.66
C LEU A 90 13.23 50.37 -6.89
N GLY A 91 12.51 51.16 -7.69
CA GLY A 91 13.03 51.72 -8.95
C GLY A 91 12.91 50.79 -10.17
N PHE A 92 12.29 49.60 -10.01
CA PHE A 92 12.08 48.63 -11.08
C PHE A 92 10.59 48.34 -11.31
N ARG A 93 10.23 48.03 -12.56
CA ARG A 93 8.88 47.60 -12.94
C ARG A 93 8.63 46.19 -12.39
N GLU A 94 7.43 45.94 -11.88
CA GLU A 94 7.01 44.61 -11.41
C GLU A 94 7.07 43.58 -12.53
N GLY A 95 7.67 42.42 -12.25
CA GLY A 95 7.64 41.24 -13.13
C GLY A 95 6.67 40.19 -12.57
N ARG A 96 5.83 39.60 -13.42
CA ARG A 96 4.88 38.54 -13.03
C ARG A 96 5.08 37.24 -13.82
N ARG A 97 4.64 36.14 -13.22
CA ARG A 97 4.32 34.84 -13.83
C ARG A 97 3.00 34.37 -13.23
N SER A 98 2.01 34.15 -14.07
CA SER A 98 0.70 33.65 -13.64
C SER A 98 0.57 32.17 -13.96
N GLU A 99 -0.34 31.49 -13.24
CA GLU A 99 -0.72 30.09 -13.50
C GLU A 99 0.47 29.11 -13.46
N VAL A 100 1.46 29.40 -12.61
CA VAL A 100 2.59 28.52 -12.30
C VAL A 100 2.05 27.30 -11.56
N GLY A 101 1.90 26.18 -12.28
CA GLY A 101 1.60 24.89 -11.67
C GLY A 101 2.74 24.41 -10.78
N LEU A 102 2.38 23.71 -9.69
CA LEU A 102 3.32 23.09 -8.77
C LEU A 102 2.81 21.72 -8.35
N ARG A 103 3.56 20.67 -8.69
CA ARG A 103 3.26 19.26 -8.43
C ARG A 103 3.97 18.73 -7.19
N LEU A 104 3.59 17.52 -6.76
CA LEU A 104 4.25 16.80 -5.67
C LEU A 104 5.76 16.67 -5.91
N GLY A 105 6.54 17.12 -4.92
CA GLY A 105 7.99 16.95 -4.88
C GLY A 105 8.74 17.69 -6.00
N GLU A 106 8.09 18.63 -6.67
CA GLU A 106 8.65 19.41 -7.77
C GLU A 106 9.36 20.67 -7.24
N THR A 107 10.51 21.03 -7.82
CA THR A 107 11.15 22.34 -7.61
C THR A 107 11.06 23.19 -8.86
N VAL A 108 10.11 24.12 -8.88
CA VAL A 108 9.98 25.10 -9.95
C VAL A 108 11.03 26.21 -9.76
N ASP A 109 11.96 26.32 -10.71
CA ASP A 109 12.97 27.37 -10.78
C ASP A 109 12.49 28.53 -11.68
N LEU A 110 12.27 29.72 -11.10
CA LEU A 110 11.84 30.92 -11.81
C LEU A 110 12.98 31.94 -11.98
N GLN A 111 12.95 32.70 -13.08
CA GLN A 111 13.86 33.81 -13.33
C GLN A 111 13.10 35.10 -13.62
N PHE A 112 13.42 36.17 -12.88
CA PHE A 112 12.79 37.48 -12.98
C PHE A 112 13.82 38.56 -13.32
N THR A 113 13.97 38.88 -14.60
CA THR A 113 14.71 40.06 -15.07
C THR A 113 13.80 41.28 -14.98
N LEU A 114 14.07 42.20 -14.04
CA LEU A 114 13.28 43.41 -13.84
C LEU A 114 13.89 44.59 -14.62
N ALA A 115 13.04 45.33 -15.35
CA ALA A 115 13.45 46.54 -16.07
C ALA A 115 13.37 47.79 -15.16
N PRO A 116 14.36 48.71 -15.20
CA PRO A 116 14.28 49.98 -14.47
C PRO A 116 13.03 50.80 -14.86
N GLN A 117 12.33 51.36 -13.88
CA GLN A 117 11.04 52.04 -14.10
C GLN A 117 11.20 53.55 -14.31
N ALA A 118 11.36 53.95 -15.56
CA ALA A 118 11.24 55.35 -15.96
C ALA A 118 9.76 55.80 -15.99
N VAL A 119 9.26 56.30 -14.86
CA VAL A 119 8.06 57.15 -14.68
C VAL A 119 6.83 56.81 -15.56
N GLN A 120 6.44 55.53 -15.62
CA GLN A 120 5.06 55.13 -15.96
C GLN A 120 4.76 53.70 -15.47
N LEU A 121 3.50 53.45 -15.14
CA LEU A 121 2.97 52.14 -14.73
C LEU A 121 2.25 51.51 -15.93
N GLU A 122 2.94 50.61 -16.63
CA GLU A 122 2.33 49.66 -17.55
C GLU A 122 2.74 48.25 -17.14
N GLU A 123 1.79 47.33 -17.16
CA GLU A 123 1.97 45.93 -16.80
C GLU A 123 2.68 45.16 -17.93
N ILE A 124 3.61 44.28 -17.58
CA ILE A 124 4.22 43.33 -18.52
C ILE A 124 3.92 41.91 -18.01
N THR A 125 2.81 41.35 -18.50
CA THR A 125 2.51 39.92 -18.33
C THR A 125 3.38 39.12 -19.30
N VAL A 126 4.40 38.44 -18.77
CA VAL A 126 5.30 37.61 -19.59
C VAL A 126 4.62 36.28 -19.89
N SER A 127 3.85 36.23 -20.98
CA SER A 127 3.14 35.03 -21.47
C SER A 127 4.08 34.09 -22.24
N SER A 128 5.05 33.50 -21.54
CA SER A 128 5.91 32.44 -22.06
C SER A 128 6.00 31.29 -21.05
N ALA A 129 4.90 30.56 -20.90
CA ALA A 129 4.85 29.30 -20.18
C ALA A 129 5.44 28.19 -21.06
N GLU A 130 6.77 28.20 -21.21
CA GLU A 130 7.47 26.94 -21.48
C GLU A 130 7.24 26.01 -20.26
N PRO A 131 7.01 24.70 -20.46
CA PRO A 131 6.80 23.79 -19.34
C PRO A 131 8.02 23.81 -18.42
N ALA A 132 7.79 24.05 -17.13
CA ALA A 132 8.85 24.16 -16.14
C ALA A 132 9.49 22.78 -15.89
N VAL A 133 10.52 22.43 -16.67
CA VAL A 133 11.32 21.25 -16.42
C VAL A 133 12.18 21.50 -15.18
N ASP A 134 12.00 20.68 -14.12
CA ASP A 134 12.90 20.67 -12.98
C ASP A 134 14.27 20.10 -13.39
N ALA A 135 15.10 20.95 -13.99
CA ALA A 135 16.47 20.67 -14.37
C ALA A 135 17.41 20.53 -13.15
N SER A 136 16.86 20.43 -11.93
CA SER A 136 17.58 20.09 -10.71
C SER A 136 17.16 18.75 -10.09
N ALA A 137 16.18 18.05 -10.66
CA ALA A 137 15.84 16.69 -10.26
C ALA A 137 17.00 15.73 -10.55
N SER A 138 17.38 14.96 -9.53
CA SER A 138 18.40 13.89 -9.62
C SER A 138 17.80 12.48 -9.65
N GLU A 139 16.47 12.38 -9.61
CA GLU A 139 15.68 11.15 -9.55
C GLU A 139 15.12 10.77 -10.93
N SER A 140 14.96 9.47 -11.17
CA SER A 140 14.11 8.95 -12.24
C SER A 140 12.71 8.77 -11.68
N ALA A 141 11.76 9.62 -12.09
CA ALA A 141 10.41 9.60 -11.54
C ALA A 141 9.33 9.98 -12.55
N THR A 142 8.23 9.22 -12.56
CA THR A 142 7.03 9.51 -13.37
C THR A 142 5.98 10.19 -12.49
N ARG A 143 5.49 11.37 -12.94
CA ARG A 143 4.52 12.21 -12.23
C ARG A 143 3.20 12.27 -13.01
N LEU A 144 2.15 11.65 -12.46
CA LEU A 144 0.81 11.58 -13.03
C LEU A 144 -0.14 12.48 -12.23
N GLY A 145 -0.55 13.59 -12.85
CA GLY A 145 -1.57 14.48 -12.31
C GLY A 145 -2.99 13.98 -12.62
N VAL A 146 -3.98 14.70 -12.09
CA VAL A 146 -5.43 14.44 -12.26
C VAL A 146 -5.82 14.11 -13.71
N GLU A 147 -5.24 14.81 -14.70
CA GLU A 147 -5.59 14.63 -16.12
C GLU A 147 -5.24 13.25 -16.67
N ALA A 148 -4.20 12.61 -16.12
CA ALA A 148 -3.84 11.24 -16.47
C ALA A 148 -4.71 10.22 -15.70
N LEU A 149 -5.02 10.50 -14.43
CA LEU A 149 -5.80 9.63 -13.56
C LEU A 149 -7.27 9.54 -13.98
N GLU A 150 -7.84 10.65 -14.46
CA GLU A 150 -9.23 10.75 -14.94
C GLU A 150 -9.34 10.48 -16.46
N GLY A 151 -8.25 10.67 -17.22
CA GLY A 151 -8.23 10.54 -18.70
C GLY A 151 -7.78 9.19 -19.26
N LEU A 152 -7.11 8.33 -18.47
CA LEU A 152 -6.61 7.03 -18.92
C LEU A 152 -7.50 5.87 -18.44
N PRO A 153 -7.75 4.83 -19.27
CA PRO A 153 -8.54 3.67 -18.86
C PRO A 153 -7.90 2.90 -17.69
N ASN A 154 -8.63 2.74 -16.59
CA ASN A 154 -8.21 1.93 -15.44
C ASN A 154 -9.30 0.92 -15.06
N ASN A 155 -9.12 -0.33 -15.49
CA ASN A 155 -10.03 -1.44 -15.19
C ASN A 155 -9.99 -1.77 -13.68
N GLY A 156 -11.13 -1.69 -13.00
CA GLY A 156 -11.22 -1.84 -11.53
C GLY A 156 -10.76 -0.60 -10.73
N ARG A 157 -10.34 0.48 -11.40
CA ARG A 157 -9.98 1.79 -10.79
C ARG A 157 -8.93 1.74 -9.66
N ASN A 158 -8.17 0.66 -9.51
CA ASN A 158 -7.09 0.59 -8.55
C ASN A 158 -5.98 1.58 -8.94
N VAL A 159 -5.67 2.55 -8.08
CA VAL A 159 -4.64 3.58 -8.34
C VAL A 159 -3.27 2.97 -8.66
N LEU A 160 -2.95 1.79 -8.10
CA LEU A 160 -1.67 1.13 -8.29
C LEU A 160 -1.46 0.59 -9.71
N ASN A 161 -2.52 0.40 -10.50
CA ASN A 161 -2.41 0.07 -11.92
C ASN A 161 -1.60 1.13 -12.69
N PHE A 162 -1.71 2.40 -12.29
CA PHE A 162 -0.96 3.50 -12.90
C PHE A 162 0.55 3.48 -12.61
N THR A 163 1.03 2.66 -11.66
CA THR A 163 2.48 2.46 -11.47
C THR A 163 3.17 1.94 -12.74
N THR A 164 2.48 1.09 -13.50
CA THR A 164 2.97 0.42 -14.72
C THR A 164 3.23 1.36 -15.90
N LEU A 165 2.78 2.61 -15.83
CA LEU A 165 3.13 3.67 -16.78
C LEU A 165 4.57 4.20 -16.58
N THR A 166 5.22 3.80 -15.48
CA THR A 166 6.61 4.15 -15.16
C THR A 166 7.56 3.13 -15.78
N PRO A 167 8.62 3.55 -16.50
CA PRO A 167 9.64 2.63 -16.99
C PRO A 167 10.28 1.79 -15.88
N ASN A 168 10.59 0.52 -16.17
CA ASN A 168 11.11 -0.47 -15.23
C ASN A 168 10.18 -0.80 -14.04
N VAL A 169 8.88 -0.55 -14.17
CA VAL A 169 7.85 -1.04 -13.25
C VAL A 169 6.99 -2.11 -13.92
N ALA A 170 6.71 -3.19 -13.18
CA ALA A 170 5.87 -4.29 -13.60
C ALA A 170 5.02 -4.79 -12.42
N ILE A 171 4.01 -5.60 -12.70
CA ILE A 171 3.31 -6.40 -11.69
C ILE A 171 3.84 -7.83 -11.74
N VAL A 172 4.05 -8.46 -10.58
CA VAL A 172 4.61 -9.82 -10.43
C VAL A 172 3.88 -10.58 -9.32
N GLN A 173 3.73 -11.90 -9.44
CA GLN A 173 3.09 -12.69 -8.40
C GLN A 173 3.92 -12.71 -7.10
N GLY A 174 3.37 -12.12 -6.03
CA GLY A 174 3.84 -12.20 -4.66
C GLY A 174 3.14 -13.29 -3.83
N PRO A 175 3.45 -13.40 -2.52
CA PRO A 175 2.90 -14.43 -1.63
C PRO A 175 1.40 -14.31 -1.34
N ASP A 176 0.82 -13.10 -1.41
CA ASP A 176 -0.60 -12.84 -1.12
C ASP A 176 -1.42 -12.31 -2.33
N GLY A 177 -0.76 -12.10 -3.47
CA GLY A 177 -1.35 -11.64 -4.72
C GLY A 177 -0.34 -10.91 -5.61
N ASP A 178 -0.81 -10.05 -6.51
CA ASP A 178 0.00 -9.25 -7.43
C ASP A 178 0.81 -8.13 -6.74
N GLU A 179 2.13 -8.26 -6.66
CA GLU A 179 3.06 -7.24 -6.14
C GLU A 179 3.55 -6.29 -7.24
N ILE A 180 3.72 -5.00 -6.92
CA ILE A 180 4.44 -4.04 -7.78
C ILE A 180 5.95 -4.36 -7.71
N SER A 181 6.61 -4.68 -8.82
CA SER A 181 8.07 -4.73 -8.91
C SER A 181 8.61 -3.44 -9.53
N ILE A 182 9.54 -2.77 -8.85
CA ILE A 182 10.26 -1.59 -9.37
C ILE A 182 11.74 -1.94 -9.51
N GLY A 183 12.32 -1.70 -10.68
CA GLY A 183 13.74 -2.00 -10.96
C GLY A 183 14.11 -3.49 -10.87
N GLY A 184 13.12 -4.39 -10.90
CA GLY A 184 13.32 -5.84 -10.69
C GLY A 184 13.46 -6.27 -9.22
N GLN A 185 13.18 -5.38 -8.26
CA GLN A 185 13.12 -5.74 -6.83
C GLN A 185 11.82 -6.48 -6.48
N ARG A 186 11.80 -7.14 -5.32
CA ARG A 186 10.57 -7.64 -4.70
C ARG A 186 9.66 -6.46 -4.36
N GLY A 187 8.34 -6.62 -4.45
CA GLY A 187 7.40 -5.54 -4.14
C GLY A 187 7.40 -5.14 -2.68
N ILE A 188 7.66 -6.10 -1.78
CA ILE A 188 7.94 -5.89 -0.36
C ILE A 188 9.18 -5.02 -0.06
N HIS A 189 9.96 -4.64 -1.09
CA HIS A 189 11.08 -3.70 -0.97
C HIS A 189 10.72 -2.27 -1.43
N ASN A 190 9.51 -2.00 -1.91
CA ASN A 190 9.07 -0.63 -2.22
C ASN A 190 8.55 0.08 -0.98
N ASN A 191 8.35 1.39 -1.05
CA ASN A 191 7.56 2.13 -0.07
C ASN A 191 6.39 2.88 -0.74
N VAL A 192 5.15 2.52 -0.38
CA VAL A 192 3.94 3.27 -0.73
C VAL A 192 3.61 4.25 0.41
N SER A 193 3.34 5.52 0.08
CA SER A 193 2.93 6.55 1.04
C SER A 193 1.73 7.36 0.54
N VAL A 194 0.86 7.80 1.48
CA VAL A 194 -0.32 8.62 1.16
C VAL A 194 -0.37 9.86 2.04
N ASP A 195 -0.20 11.03 1.42
CA ASP A 195 0.16 12.30 2.06
C ASP A 195 1.38 12.14 2.99
N GLY A 196 2.39 11.41 2.52
CA GLY A 196 3.70 11.30 3.17
C GLY A 196 3.71 10.59 4.53
N ALA A 197 2.74 9.72 4.77
CA ALA A 197 2.74 8.74 5.85
C ALA A 197 2.55 7.32 5.29
N ASP A 198 3.03 6.33 6.02
CA ASP A 198 3.28 4.99 5.47
C ASP A 198 2.01 4.17 5.19
N PHE A 199 1.90 3.68 3.96
CA PHE A 199 0.76 2.92 3.47
C PHE A 199 1.13 1.48 3.10
N ASN A 200 2.08 0.87 3.81
CA ASN A 200 2.49 -0.53 3.63
C ASN A 200 2.02 -1.40 4.80
N ASN A 201 1.54 -2.62 4.53
CA ASN A 201 1.18 -3.63 5.52
C ASN A 201 2.47 -4.21 6.15
N PRO A 202 2.63 -4.21 7.49
CA PRO A 202 3.86 -4.62 8.15
C PRO A 202 4.06 -6.14 8.31
N PHE A 203 3.11 -6.98 7.89
CA PHE A 203 3.26 -8.45 7.87
C PHE A 203 3.70 -8.96 6.49
N PHE A 204 2.98 -8.55 5.44
CA PHE A 204 3.26 -8.96 4.06
C PHE A 204 4.24 -8.03 3.33
N GLY A 205 4.43 -6.79 3.77
CA GLY A 205 5.35 -5.80 3.16
C GLY A 205 4.79 -5.05 1.94
N GLU A 206 3.66 -5.49 1.42
CA GLU A 206 2.86 -4.88 0.34
C GLU A 206 2.11 -3.61 0.79
N GLN A 207 1.25 -3.00 -0.06
CA GLN A 207 0.39 -1.90 0.39
C GLN A 207 -0.62 -2.33 1.47
N ARG A 208 -1.04 -1.36 2.27
CA ARG A 208 -2.13 -1.48 3.24
C ARG A 208 -3.43 -1.88 2.53
N GLY A 209 -4.16 -2.84 3.12
CA GLY A 209 -5.29 -3.58 2.54
C GLY A 209 -4.92 -4.79 1.67
N GLY A 210 -3.67 -4.89 1.19
CA GLY A 210 -3.17 -5.99 0.35
C GLY A 210 -3.74 -6.06 -1.08
N GLN A 211 -3.55 -7.21 -1.75
CA GLN A 211 -3.93 -7.39 -3.17
C GLN A 211 -5.31 -8.02 -3.40
N ARG A 212 -5.86 -8.71 -2.38
CA ARG A 212 -7.15 -9.42 -2.48
C ARG A 212 -8.34 -8.48 -2.75
N PRO A 213 -8.43 -7.28 -2.15
CA PRO A 213 -9.46 -6.29 -2.49
C PRO A 213 -9.27 -5.73 -3.91
N ALA A 214 -10.37 -5.47 -4.61
CA ALA A 214 -10.31 -4.85 -5.94
C ALA A 214 -9.58 -3.49 -5.98
N PHE A 215 -9.67 -2.71 -4.90
CA PHE A 215 -8.84 -1.53 -4.66
C PHE A 215 -8.70 -1.29 -3.14
N THR A 216 -7.56 -0.71 -2.72
CA THR A 216 -7.32 -0.28 -1.33
C THR A 216 -7.22 1.24 -1.18
N PHE A 217 -7.47 2.00 -2.24
CA PHE A 217 -7.49 3.46 -2.20
C PHE A 217 -8.54 4.05 -3.17
N ASN A 218 -9.17 5.16 -2.76
CA ASN A 218 -10.13 5.88 -3.59
C ASN A 218 -9.40 6.67 -4.69
N LEU A 219 -9.64 6.33 -5.96
CA LEU A 219 -8.93 6.95 -7.08
C LEU A 219 -9.27 8.44 -7.26
N ASP A 220 -10.54 8.82 -7.19
CA ASP A 220 -10.94 10.22 -7.42
C ASP A 220 -10.49 11.16 -6.29
N ALA A 221 -10.10 10.60 -5.14
CA ALA A 221 -9.48 11.32 -4.05
C ALA A 221 -8.02 11.71 -4.32
N VAL A 222 -7.37 11.18 -5.36
CA VAL A 222 -5.96 11.46 -5.69
C VAL A 222 -5.83 12.76 -6.49
N GLN A 223 -4.93 13.65 -6.06
CA GLN A 223 -4.58 14.89 -6.77
C GLN A 223 -3.32 14.72 -7.63
N ASP A 224 -2.30 14.06 -7.07
CA ASP A 224 -1.00 13.85 -7.69
C ASP A 224 -0.50 12.45 -7.30
N PHE A 225 0.09 11.75 -8.26
CA PHE A 225 0.63 10.41 -8.10
C PHE A 225 2.04 10.36 -8.67
N VAL A 226 3.03 9.98 -7.86
CA VAL A 226 4.45 9.99 -8.26
C VAL A 226 5.09 8.65 -7.95
N VAL A 227 5.67 8.03 -8.97
CA VAL A 227 6.54 6.85 -8.81
C VAL A 227 7.98 7.27 -9.02
N VAL A 228 8.83 7.09 -8.00
CA VAL A 228 10.29 7.26 -8.10
C VAL A 228 10.90 5.88 -8.29
N SER A 229 11.51 5.64 -9.45
CA SER A 229 12.07 4.34 -9.84
C SER A 229 13.55 4.16 -9.50
N ASP A 230 14.30 5.26 -9.43
CA ASP A 230 15.74 5.31 -9.11
C ASP A 230 16.15 6.74 -8.69
N GLY A 231 17.31 6.91 -8.06
CA GLY A 231 17.90 8.22 -7.76
C GLY A 231 17.16 9.03 -6.68
N ALA A 232 16.33 8.37 -5.87
CA ALA A 232 15.53 9.02 -4.83
C ALA A 232 16.38 9.81 -3.82
N ASN A 233 15.90 11.00 -3.46
CA ASN A 233 16.52 11.86 -2.45
C ASN A 233 16.57 11.21 -1.06
N ALA A 234 17.54 11.60 -0.22
CA ALA A 234 17.77 11.03 1.12
C ALA A 234 16.62 11.29 2.13
N GLU A 235 15.64 12.11 1.76
CA GLU A 235 14.39 12.25 2.49
C GLU A 235 13.46 11.02 2.40
N PHE A 236 13.61 10.21 1.36
CA PHE A 236 12.93 8.93 1.19
C PHE A 236 13.74 7.79 1.81
N GLY A 237 13.07 6.71 2.23
CA GLY A 237 13.71 5.53 2.83
C GLY A 237 12.69 4.45 3.16
N ARG A 238 13.09 3.42 3.91
CA ARG A 238 12.28 2.21 4.17
C ARG A 238 11.84 1.52 2.87
N SER A 239 12.74 1.56 1.87
CA SER A 239 12.64 0.93 0.55
C SER A 239 14.05 0.60 0.04
N GLY A 240 14.18 -0.55 -0.64
CA GLY A 240 15.32 -0.92 -1.48
C GLY A 240 14.96 -1.08 -2.96
N GLY A 241 13.70 -0.82 -3.32
CA GLY A 241 13.18 -0.73 -4.68
C GLY A 241 12.86 0.73 -5.01
N GLY A 242 11.60 0.99 -5.34
CA GLY A 242 11.11 2.35 -5.63
C GLY A 242 10.22 2.94 -4.53
N PHE A 243 9.65 4.09 -4.85
CA PHE A 243 8.71 4.82 -3.99
C PHE A 243 7.45 5.18 -4.76
N VAL A 244 6.29 5.00 -4.15
CA VAL A 244 4.98 5.39 -4.72
C VAL A 244 4.33 6.38 -3.77
N ASN A 245 4.29 7.65 -4.15
CA ASN A 245 3.78 8.74 -3.33
C ASN A 245 2.46 9.27 -3.89
N ILE A 246 1.42 9.22 -3.07
CA ILE A 246 0.05 9.62 -3.41
C ILE A 246 -0.31 10.87 -2.59
N ILE A 247 -0.77 11.94 -3.25
CA ILE A 247 -1.32 13.14 -2.59
C ILE A 247 -2.82 13.19 -2.80
N THR A 248 -3.55 13.54 -1.75
CA THR A 248 -5.02 13.56 -1.79
C THR A 248 -5.54 14.97 -2.05
N LYS A 249 -6.61 15.08 -2.85
CA LYS A 249 -7.31 16.33 -3.15
C LYS A 249 -7.72 17.01 -1.83
N SER A 250 -7.60 18.34 -1.81
CA SER A 250 -7.85 19.19 -0.65
C SER A 250 -8.86 20.28 -1.01
N GLY A 251 -9.74 20.64 -0.06
CA GLY A 251 -10.79 21.64 -0.29
C GLY A 251 -10.25 23.01 -0.71
N THR A 252 -11.08 23.78 -1.40
CA THR A 252 -10.78 25.11 -1.96
C THR A 252 -11.76 26.17 -1.46
N ASN A 253 -11.65 27.42 -1.90
CA ASN A 253 -12.63 28.48 -1.58
C ASN A 253 -14.00 28.32 -2.25
N GLU A 254 -14.14 27.37 -3.17
CA GLU A 254 -15.35 27.09 -3.92
C GLU A 254 -15.86 25.68 -3.61
N PHE A 255 -17.18 25.47 -3.69
CA PHE A 255 -17.75 24.14 -3.52
C PHE A 255 -17.67 23.37 -4.83
N HIS A 256 -17.05 22.20 -4.79
CA HIS A 256 -16.88 21.31 -5.93
C HIS A 256 -17.17 19.86 -5.53
N GLY A 257 -17.51 19.03 -6.50
CA GLY A 257 -17.76 17.62 -6.27
C GLY A 257 -17.99 16.87 -7.58
N SER A 258 -17.91 15.55 -7.49
CA SER A 258 -18.15 14.60 -8.59
C SER A 258 -19.05 13.47 -8.10
N ALA A 259 -19.67 12.76 -9.04
CA ALA A 259 -20.28 11.46 -8.80
C ALA A 259 -20.01 10.56 -10.00
N HIS A 260 -19.74 9.29 -9.78
CA HIS A 260 -19.40 8.33 -10.83
C HIS A 260 -20.23 7.05 -10.74
N TYR A 261 -20.35 6.39 -11.88
CA TYR A 261 -20.88 5.04 -12.00
C TYR A 261 -20.19 4.35 -13.19
N PHE A 262 -19.64 3.17 -12.95
CA PHE A 262 -19.10 2.26 -13.95
C PHE A 262 -19.80 0.91 -13.79
N GLY A 263 -20.20 0.32 -14.91
CA GLY A 263 -20.79 -1.03 -14.95
C GLY A 263 -20.05 -1.90 -15.96
N LYS A 264 -19.72 -3.12 -15.58
CA LYS A 264 -19.02 -4.11 -16.42
C LYS A 264 -19.69 -5.47 -16.19
N TYR A 265 -19.97 -6.18 -17.29
CA TYR A 265 -20.83 -7.37 -17.27
C TYR A 265 -20.29 -8.44 -18.22
N ASP A 266 -20.63 -9.70 -17.92
CA ASP A 266 -20.59 -10.86 -18.80
C ASP A 266 -21.10 -10.55 -20.22
N ALA A 267 -22.29 -9.96 -20.34
CA ALA A 267 -22.99 -9.71 -21.60
C ALA A 267 -22.33 -8.64 -22.49
N LEU A 268 -21.28 -7.97 -22.00
CA LEU A 268 -20.42 -7.03 -22.75
C LEU A 268 -18.97 -7.55 -22.88
N SER A 269 -18.70 -8.76 -22.40
CA SER A 269 -17.42 -9.46 -22.46
C SER A 269 -17.43 -10.49 -23.59
N ALA A 270 -16.25 -10.93 -24.02
CA ALA A 270 -16.11 -12.00 -25.01
C ALA A 270 -15.81 -13.34 -24.32
N ASP A 271 -16.37 -14.43 -24.85
CA ASP A 271 -15.89 -15.79 -24.55
C ASP A 271 -14.40 -15.89 -24.87
N PHE A 272 -13.62 -16.47 -23.96
CA PHE A 272 -12.19 -16.70 -24.16
C PHE A 272 -11.89 -18.18 -24.33
N THR A 273 -10.97 -18.52 -25.25
CA THR A 273 -10.52 -19.89 -25.49
C THR A 273 -9.01 -19.91 -25.60
N HIS A 274 -8.35 -20.56 -24.64
CA HIS A 274 -6.89 -20.74 -24.64
C HIS A 274 -6.50 -22.14 -25.11
N SER A 275 -5.78 -22.23 -26.22
CA SER A 275 -5.26 -23.49 -26.77
C SER A 275 -3.80 -23.68 -26.38
N PHE A 276 -3.53 -24.66 -25.52
CA PHE A 276 -2.19 -24.97 -25.03
C PHE A 276 -1.36 -25.76 -26.06
N PRO A 277 -0.03 -25.60 -26.09
CA PRO A 277 0.87 -26.48 -26.82
C PRO A 277 0.66 -27.94 -26.37
N GLY A 278 0.17 -28.78 -27.28
CA GLY A 278 -0.30 -30.14 -26.97
C GLY A 278 -1.73 -30.43 -27.44
N GLY A 279 -2.53 -29.38 -27.73
CA GLY A 279 -3.86 -29.51 -28.34
C GLY A 279 -5.03 -29.46 -27.35
N THR A 280 -4.77 -29.47 -26.04
CA THR A 280 -5.78 -29.13 -25.02
C THR A 280 -6.22 -27.69 -25.20
N SER A 281 -7.52 -27.44 -25.18
CA SER A 281 -8.09 -26.08 -25.25
C SER A 281 -9.10 -25.88 -24.14
N THR A 282 -8.97 -24.80 -23.38
CA THR A 282 -9.88 -24.43 -22.29
C THR A 282 -10.69 -23.20 -22.69
N GLY A 283 -12.00 -23.37 -22.78
CA GLY A 283 -12.95 -22.26 -22.92
C GLY A 283 -13.36 -21.70 -21.56
N PHE A 284 -13.57 -20.39 -21.48
CA PHE A 284 -14.16 -19.70 -20.35
C PHE A 284 -15.20 -18.70 -20.88
N THR A 285 -16.47 -18.97 -20.58
CA THR A 285 -17.56 -18.01 -20.71
C THR A 285 -17.65 -17.25 -19.39
N PRO A 286 -17.43 -15.92 -19.37
CA PRO A 286 -17.58 -15.14 -18.15
C PRO A 286 -19.04 -15.14 -17.66
N ASP A 287 -19.23 -15.22 -16.35
CA ASP A 287 -20.51 -15.06 -15.66
C ASP A 287 -20.26 -14.18 -14.43
N PHE A 288 -20.36 -12.86 -14.63
CA PHE A 288 -20.05 -11.85 -13.61
C PHE A 288 -20.79 -10.53 -13.82
N GLY A 289 -21.07 -9.83 -12.73
CA GLY A 289 -21.55 -8.45 -12.70
C GLY A 289 -20.71 -7.57 -11.77
N GLN A 290 -20.29 -6.40 -12.26
CA GLN A 290 -19.52 -5.41 -11.50
C GLN A 290 -20.19 -4.03 -11.59
N HIS A 291 -20.49 -3.46 -10.43
CA HIS A 291 -20.96 -2.09 -10.27
C HIS A 291 -19.92 -1.33 -9.43
N GLN A 292 -19.39 -0.21 -9.93
CA GLN A 292 -18.53 0.67 -9.14
C GLN A 292 -19.03 2.11 -9.19
N PHE A 293 -19.29 2.70 -8.02
CA PHE A 293 -19.95 3.98 -7.89
C PHE A 293 -19.46 4.76 -6.67
N GLY A 294 -19.61 6.08 -6.70
CA GLY A 294 -19.14 6.93 -5.62
C GLY A 294 -19.31 8.41 -5.90
N ALA A 295 -18.69 9.22 -5.03
CA ALA A 295 -18.77 10.67 -5.10
C ALA A 295 -17.59 11.35 -4.37
N THR A 296 -17.28 12.57 -4.80
CA THR A 296 -16.41 13.50 -4.05
C THR A 296 -17.16 14.79 -3.73
N PHE A 297 -16.82 15.43 -2.61
CA PHE A 297 -17.34 16.76 -2.26
C PHE A 297 -16.33 17.53 -1.40
N GLY A 298 -15.99 18.74 -1.81
CA GLY A 298 -15.03 19.60 -1.11
C GLY A 298 -15.35 21.08 -1.20
N GLY A 299 -14.72 21.87 -0.36
CA GLY A 299 -14.88 23.32 -0.32
C GLY A 299 -14.50 23.94 1.03
N PRO A 300 -14.96 25.18 1.30
CA PRO A 300 -14.60 25.91 2.51
C PRO A 300 -15.55 25.60 3.68
N ILE A 301 -14.97 25.31 4.84
CA ILE A 301 -15.65 25.47 6.15
C ILE A 301 -15.65 26.96 6.52
N VAL A 302 -14.50 27.61 6.33
CA VAL A 302 -14.30 29.05 6.49
C VAL A 302 -13.39 29.51 5.35
N ARG A 303 -13.88 30.39 4.47
CA ARG A 303 -13.09 30.89 3.32
C ARG A 303 -11.73 31.44 3.75
N ASP A 304 -10.74 31.18 2.91
CA ASP A 304 -9.33 31.52 3.07
C ASP A 304 -8.63 30.91 4.31
N ARG A 305 -9.33 30.10 5.13
CA ARG A 305 -8.84 29.62 6.44
C ARG A 305 -9.03 28.14 6.76
N ALA A 306 -10.16 27.53 6.42
CA ALA A 306 -10.47 26.15 6.80
C ALA A 306 -11.30 25.48 5.70
N PHE A 307 -10.87 24.29 5.30
CA PHE A 307 -11.37 23.58 4.13
C PHE A 307 -11.62 22.11 4.46
N PHE A 308 -12.50 21.47 3.70
CA PHE A 308 -12.74 20.04 3.78
C PHE A 308 -12.74 19.41 2.39
N PHE A 309 -12.43 18.12 2.34
CA PHE A 309 -12.65 17.26 1.19
C PHE A 309 -13.10 15.87 1.66
N LEU A 310 -14.13 15.33 1.00
CA LEU A 310 -14.67 13.99 1.21
C LEU A 310 -14.63 13.23 -0.11
N ALA A 311 -14.30 11.96 -0.07
CA ALA A 311 -14.39 11.05 -1.21
C ALA A 311 -14.84 9.66 -0.76
N TYR A 312 -15.77 9.07 -1.49
CA TYR A 312 -16.27 7.71 -1.27
C TYR A 312 -16.35 6.98 -2.61
N ASP A 313 -15.93 5.72 -2.64
CA ASP A 313 -15.99 4.83 -3.80
C ASP A 313 -16.32 3.43 -3.29
N GLN A 314 -17.26 2.75 -3.94
CA GLN A 314 -17.69 1.39 -3.62
C GLN A 314 -17.81 0.57 -4.90
N GLN A 315 -17.25 -0.65 -4.86
CA GLN A 315 -17.55 -1.72 -5.78
C GLN A 315 -18.45 -2.76 -5.11
N GLU A 316 -19.45 -3.21 -5.86
CA GLU A 316 -20.18 -4.46 -5.64
C GLU A 316 -19.86 -5.38 -6.82
N TYR A 317 -19.47 -6.62 -6.54
CA TYR A 317 -19.02 -7.58 -7.56
C TYR A 317 -19.55 -8.98 -7.26
N ASN A 318 -20.09 -9.65 -8.26
CA ASN A 318 -20.47 -11.07 -8.18
C ASN A 318 -19.98 -11.83 -9.42
N GLU A 319 -19.71 -13.12 -9.27
CA GLU A 319 -19.41 -14.03 -10.37
C GLU A 319 -19.67 -15.51 -10.02
N THR A 320 -19.90 -16.34 -11.04
CA THR A 320 -19.70 -17.79 -10.94
C THR A 320 -18.27 -18.12 -11.36
N LYS A 321 -17.35 -18.17 -10.40
CA LYS A 321 -15.90 -18.30 -10.71
C LYS A 321 -15.50 -19.63 -11.35
N GLN A 322 -16.31 -20.69 -11.16
CA GLN A 322 -16.02 -22.06 -11.58
C GLN A 322 -17.32 -22.78 -11.99
N THR A 323 -17.78 -22.56 -13.22
CA THR A 323 -19.14 -22.93 -13.66
C THR A 323 -19.30 -24.41 -14.05
N ASP A 324 -18.48 -24.95 -14.96
CA ASP A 324 -18.54 -26.37 -15.36
C ASP A 324 -17.40 -27.20 -14.74
N ARG A 325 -17.62 -27.58 -13.48
CA ARG A 325 -16.71 -28.45 -12.73
C ARG A 325 -17.05 -29.93 -12.90
N LEU A 326 -18.28 -30.23 -13.30
CA LEU A 326 -18.87 -31.56 -13.20
C LEU A 326 -18.31 -32.56 -14.22
N ALA A 327 -17.59 -32.09 -15.24
CA ALA A 327 -16.80 -32.93 -16.13
C ALA A 327 -15.49 -33.43 -15.50
N GLY A 328 -14.92 -32.69 -14.54
CA GLY A 328 -13.63 -32.99 -13.91
C GLY A 328 -13.71 -33.70 -12.54
N ILE A 329 -14.89 -33.81 -11.95
CA ILE A 329 -15.10 -34.41 -10.62
C ILE A 329 -15.67 -35.83 -10.76
N ASP A 330 -15.00 -36.82 -10.17
CA ASP A 330 -15.46 -38.21 -10.17
C ASP A 330 -16.92 -38.37 -9.66
N PRO A 331 -17.79 -39.12 -10.36
CA PRO A 331 -19.18 -39.33 -9.95
C PRO A 331 -19.36 -39.97 -8.57
N ALA A 332 -18.44 -40.85 -8.13
CA ALA A 332 -18.51 -41.50 -6.82
C ALA A 332 -18.15 -40.53 -5.68
N LEU A 333 -17.15 -39.66 -5.88
CA LEU A 333 -16.83 -38.59 -4.91
C LEU A 333 -17.99 -37.60 -4.77
N ARG A 334 -18.63 -37.26 -5.88
CA ARG A 334 -19.80 -36.38 -5.93
C ARG A 334 -20.99 -37.00 -5.20
N ALA A 335 -21.35 -38.24 -5.54
CA ALA A 335 -22.41 -38.97 -4.88
C ALA A 335 -22.14 -39.17 -3.37
N PHE A 336 -20.88 -39.33 -2.97
CA PHE A 336 -20.48 -39.32 -1.57
C PHE A 336 -20.78 -37.95 -0.92
N ALA A 337 -20.28 -36.84 -1.46
CA ALA A 337 -20.51 -35.50 -0.91
C ALA A 337 -22.02 -35.14 -0.82
N ASP A 338 -22.80 -35.49 -1.85
CA ASP A 338 -24.23 -35.21 -1.92
C ASP A 338 -25.10 -36.03 -0.94
N THR A 339 -24.61 -37.17 -0.43
CA THR A 339 -25.41 -38.09 0.40
C THR A 339 -24.84 -38.37 1.79
N ALA A 340 -23.54 -38.25 1.98
CA ALA A 340 -22.89 -38.39 3.28
C ALA A 340 -23.27 -37.22 4.23
N PHE A 341 -23.07 -37.43 5.53
CA PHE A 341 -23.28 -36.39 6.56
C PHE A 341 -24.65 -35.69 6.47
N ALA A 342 -25.70 -36.45 6.14
CA ALA A 342 -27.06 -35.95 5.91
C ALA A 342 -27.19 -34.85 4.83
N GLY A 343 -26.29 -34.83 3.83
CA GLY A 343 -26.28 -33.83 2.76
C GLY A 343 -25.58 -32.52 3.12
N ALA A 344 -24.81 -32.47 4.21
CA ALA A 344 -24.08 -31.26 4.62
C ALA A 344 -23.00 -30.81 3.59
N LEU A 345 -22.60 -31.68 2.67
CA LEU A 345 -21.71 -31.37 1.54
C LEU A 345 -22.46 -31.44 0.18
N ALA A 346 -23.79 -31.27 0.17
CA ALA A 346 -24.57 -31.30 -1.06
C ALA A 346 -24.22 -30.12 -1.99
N GLY A 347 -23.96 -30.45 -3.25
CA GLY A 347 -23.53 -29.52 -4.28
C GLY A 347 -22.14 -28.91 -4.04
N ASP A 348 -21.29 -29.50 -3.18
CA ASP A 348 -19.99 -28.91 -2.85
C ASP A 348 -19.02 -28.85 -4.04
N PHE A 349 -19.19 -29.76 -5.00
CA PHE A 349 -18.51 -29.78 -6.29
C PHE A 349 -19.29 -29.09 -7.43
N GLY A 350 -20.39 -28.41 -7.10
CA GLY A 350 -21.15 -27.57 -8.02
C GLY A 350 -20.50 -26.20 -8.26
N PRO A 351 -21.18 -25.31 -9.00
CA PRO A 351 -20.69 -23.97 -9.29
C PRO A 351 -20.46 -23.15 -8.01
N ILE A 352 -19.30 -22.48 -7.92
CA ILE A 352 -19.00 -21.57 -6.81
C ILE A 352 -19.32 -20.13 -7.20
N GLN A 353 -20.23 -19.52 -6.43
CA GLN A 353 -20.45 -18.08 -6.43
C GLN A 353 -19.33 -17.39 -5.65
N ARG A 354 -18.77 -16.30 -6.18
CA ARG A 354 -17.82 -15.41 -5.49
C ARG A 354 -18.36 -13.98 -5.49
N THR A 355 -18.15 -13.25 -4.40
CA THR A 355 -18.26 -11.78 -4.41
C THR A 355 -16.88 -11.13 -4.32
N ASN A 356 -16.75 -9.85 -4.66
CA ASN A 356 -15.54 -9.07 -4.36
C ASN A 356 -15.92 -7.61 -4.09
N ASP A 357 -16.58 -7.40 -2.97
CA ASP A 357 -17.16 -6.13 -2.57
C ASP A 357 -16.11 -5.30 -1.83
N ALA A 358 -15.95 -4.03 -2.19
CA ALA A 358 -14.93 -3.16 -1.62
C ALA A 358 -15.46 -1.73 -1.49
N ASN A 359 -15.09 -1.02 -0.43
CA ASN A 359 -15.31 0.42 -0.35
C ASN A 359 -14.14 1.15 0.32
N ALA A 360 -13.95 2.40 -0.10
CA ALA A 360 -12.95 3.31 0.45
C ALA A 360 -13.57 4.69 0.72
N LEU A 361 -13.43 5.16 1.95
CA LEU A 361 -13.85 6.49 2.41
C LEU A 361 -12.61 7.30 2.82
N LEU A 362 -12.49 8.51 2.29
CA LEU A 362 -11.51 9.50 2.70
C LEU A 362 -12.23 10.77 3.19
N ALA A 363 -11.76 11.31 4.32
CA ALA A 363 -12.13 12.63 4.81
C ALA A 363 -10.87 13.42 5.18
N LYS A 364 -10.72 14.63 4.65
CA LYS A 364 -9.58 15.53 4.85
C LYS A 364 -10.04 16.91 5.30
N LEU A 365 -9.32 17.51 6.23
CA LEU A 365 -9.55 18.83 6.81
C LEU A 365 -8.25 19.62 6.76
N ASP A 366 -8.24 20.75 6.05
CA ASP A 366 -7.07 21.61 5.88
C ASP A 366 -7.30 22.97 6.56
N PHE A 367 -6.35 23.43 7.36
CA PHE A 367 -6.45 24.64 8.18
C PHE A 367 -5.25 25.56 7.97
N ARG A 368 -5.49 26.85 7.72
CA ARG A 368 -4.51 27.93 7.82
C ARG A 368 -4.65 28.59 9.18
N LEU A 369 -3.85 28.12 10.13
CA LEU A 369 -3.85 28.57 11.53
C LEU A 369 -3.32 30.02 11.61
N SER A 370 -2.33 30.38 10.78
CA SER A 370 -1.87 31.75 10.57
C SER A 370 -1.33 31.95 9.14
N GLN A 371 -0.54 33.01 8.89
CA GLN A 371 0.27 33.13 7.67
C GLN A 371 1.51 32.22 7.69
N GLN A 372 1.94 31.82 8.89
CA GLN A 372 3.11 30.98 9.13
C GLN A 372 2.74 29.51 9.33
N HIS A 373 1.60 29.23 9.96
CA HIS A 373 1.22 27.87 10.35
C HIS A 373 0.01 27.37 9.56
N SER A 374 0.11 26.17 8.99
CA SER A 374 -1.01 25.44 8.38
C SER A 374 -1.00 23.98 8.83
N ALA A 375 -2.15 23.34 8.96
CA ALA A 375 -2.27 21.95 9.39
C ALA A 375 -3.25 21.18 8.51
N SER A 376 -3.02 19.88 8.34
CA SER A 376 -3.94 18.94 7.69
C SER A 376 -4.25 17.80 8.64
N LEU A 377 -5.50 17.34 8.64
CA LEU A 377 -5.93 16.11 9.29
C LEU A 377 -6.74 15.28 8.30
N LYS A 378 -6.32 14.04 8.06
CA LYS A 378 -6.94 13.09 7.15
C LYS A 378 -7.33 11.82 7.91
N TYR A 379 -8.50 11.29 7.61
CA TYR A 379 -8.94 9.94 7.95
C TYR A 379 -9.18 9.16 6.65
N ASN A 380 -8.66 7.95 6.57
CA ASN A 380 -8.96 6.97 5.53
C ASN A 380 -9.56 5.73 6.19
N TYR A 381 -10.52 5.13 5.50
CA TYR A 381 -11.13 3.86 5.83
C TYR A 381 -11.26 3.00 4.58
N THR A 382 -10.90 1.72 4.67
CA THR A 382 -11.25 0.69 3.69
C THR A 382 -12.00 -0.44 4.37
N ASN A 383 -12.90 -1.07 3.60
CA ASN A 383 -13.47 -2.37 3.91
C ASN A 383 -13.52 -3.19 2.62
N SER A 384 -13.18 -4.47 2.71
CA SER A 384 -13.45 -5.45 1.65
C SER A 384 -14.05 -6.75 2.18
N ARG A 385 -14.79 -7.43 1.31
CA ARG A 385 -15.39 -8.74 1.58
C ARG A 385 -15.47 -9.55 0.28
N GLN A 386 -14.83 -10.72 0.27
CA GLN A 386 -14.75 -11.60 -0.90
C GLN A 386 -15.22 -13.01 -0.53
N GLU A 387 -16.50 -13.32 -0.79
CA GLU A 387 -17.03 -14.68 -0.57
C GLU A 387 -16.34 -15.69 -1.47
N ASN A 388 -15.90 -16.83 -0.90
CA ASN A 388 -15.11 -17.85 -1.62
C ASN A 388 -13.84 -17.27 -2.29
N GLY A 389 -13.18 -16.31 -1.65
CA GLY A 389 -12.00 -15.63 -2.19
C GLY A 389 -10.70 -16.43 -2.15
N THR A 390 -10.60 -17.45 -1.29
CA THR A 390 -9.29 -17.98 -0.83
C THR A 390 -8.47 -18.74 -1.89
N PHE A 391 -9.09 -19.56 -2.74
CA PHE A 391 -8.40 -20.34 -3.78
C PHE A 391 -9.30 -20.67 -4.99
N ASP A 392 -8.73 -20.63 -6.19
CA ASP A 392 -9.40 -20.95 -7.46
C ASP A 392 -8.82 -22.26 -8.04
N VAL A 393 -9.33 -23.41 -7.58
CA VAL A 393 -8.85 -24.76 -7.96
C VAL A 393 -10.04 -25.66 -8.31
N ASP A 394 -10.10 -26.15 -9.55
CA ASP A 394 -11.29 -26.81 -10.10
C ASP A 394 -11.67 -28.13 -9.43
N PHE A 395 -10.73 -28.76 -8.72
CA PHE A 395 -10.93 -30.01 -8.00
C PHE A 395 -11.24 -29.85 -6.50
N TRP A 396 -11.27 -28.62 -5.97
CA TRP A 396 -11.49 -28.35 -4.53
C TRP A 396 -12.93 -27.90 -4.25
N GLY A 397 -13.66 -28.63 -3.41
CA GLY A 397 -15.04 -28.33 -3.06
C GLY A 397 -15.24 -26.92 -2.48
N ARG A 398 -16.46 -26.41 -2.53
CA ARG A 398 -16.85 -25.13 -1.91
C ARG A 398 -16.55 -25.12 -0.40
N SER A 399 -16.64 -26.26 0.28
CA SER A 399 -16.20 -26.45 1.67
C SER A 399 -14.70 -26.28 1.92
N ALA A 400 -13.88 -26.23 0.86
CA ALA A 400 -12.46 -25.90 0.91
C ALA A 400 -12.14 -24.42 0.56
N ASN A 401 -13.16 -23.56 0.50
CA ASN A 401 -13.02 -22.10 0.38
C ASN A 401 -13.32 -21.39 1.71
N GLY A 402 -12.98 -20.10 1.80
CA GLY A 402 -13.28 -19.23 2.94
C GLY A 402 -13.75 -17.84 2.52
N LEU A 403 -14.01 -17.00 3.52
CA LEU A 403 -14.29 -15.58 3.33
C LEU A 403 -13.00 -14.78 3.52
N GLU A 404 -12.63 -13.95 2.55
CA GLU A 404 -11.56 -12.95 2.72
C GLU A 404 -12.18 -11.62 3.16
N ARG A 405 -11.54 -10.91 4.09
CA ARG A 405 -11.94 -9.57 4.53
C ARG A 405 -10.71 -8.70 4.81
N ASP A 406 -10.87 -7.41 4.60
CA ASP A 406 -9.96 -6.36 5.07
C ASP A 406 -10.78 -5.24 5.74
N PHE A 407 -10.26 -4.68 6.83
CA PHE A 407 -10.71 -3.43 7.42
C PHE A 407 -9.49 -2.60 7.76
N SER A 408 -9.29 -1.47 7.08
CA SER A 408 -8.15 -0.59 7.35
C SER A 408 -8.61 0.80 7.79
N HIS A 409 -7.95 1.33 8.81
CA HIS A 409 -8.18 2.65 9.37
C HIS A 409 -6.85 3.40 9.44
N ALA A 410 -6.79 4.63 8.93
CA ALA A 410 -5.59 5.46 9.03
C ALA A 410 -5.94 6.93 9.30
N VAL A 411 -5.41 7.47 10.41
CA VAL A 411 -5.45 8.89 10.77
C VAL A 411 -4.07 9.49 10.52
N ASN A 412 -3.97 10.44 9.60
CA ASN A 412 -2.73 11.12 9.23
C ASN A 412 -2.88 12.60 9.57
N GLY A 413 -1.95 13.17 10.35
CA GLY A 413 -1.91 14.59 10.68
C GLY A 413 -0.60 15.23 10.25
N SER A 414 -0.63 16.48 9.77
CA SER A 414 0.56 17.29 9.54
C SER A 414 0.39 18.74 9.99
N LEU A 415 1.50 19.40 10.31
CA LEU A 415 1.57 20.80 10.73
C LEU A 415 2.79 21.46 10.07
N THR A 416 2.57 22.30 9.06
CA THR A 416 3.60 23.15 8.44
C THR A 416 3.69 24.51 9.16
N SER A 417 4.90 25.04 9.28
CA SER A 417 5.26 26.17 10.15
C SER A 417 6.43 26.95 9.56
N LEU A 418 6.24 28.23 9.22
CA LEU A 418 7.30 29.12 8.74
C LEU A 418 7.94 29.83 9.93
N ILE A 419 8.99 29.23 10.48
CA ILE A 419 9.71 29.69 11.68
C ILE A 419 10.45 31.01 11.40
N SER A 420 10.99 31.18 10.19
CA SER A 420 11.56 32.44 9.72
C SER A 420 11.44 32.58 8.19
N SER A 421 12.01 33.64 7.62
CA SER A 421 12.17 33.79 6.17
C SER A 421 13.10 32.75 5.52
N SER A 422 13.91 32.05 6.31
CA SER A 422 14.87 31.03 5.86
C SER A 422 14.66 29.64 6.48
N VAL A 423 13.74 29.49 7.44
CA VAL A 423 13.56 28.28 8.26
C VAL A 423 12.10 27.82 8.28
N SER A 424 11.81 26.56 7.92
CA SER A 424 10.42 26.04 7.85
C SER A 424 10.27 24.58 8.30
N ASN A 425 9.26 24.30 9.14
CA ASN A 425 8.95 23.02 9.79
C ASN A 425 7.57 22.45 9.39
N GLU A 426 7.53 21.35 8.65
CA GLU A 426 6.45 20.34 8.66
C GLU A 426 6.73 19.28 9.73
N PHE A 427 5.81 19.08 10.66
CA PHE A 427 5.71 17.89 11.51
C PHE A 427 4.63 16.95 10.94
N ARG A 428 4.79 15.62 11.07
CA ARG A 428 3.79 14.60 10.71
C ARG A 428 3.58 13.56 11.82
N PHE A 429 2.34 13.07 11.90
CA PHE A 429 1.90 11.97 12.74
C PHE A 429 1.00 11.01 11.94
N GLN A 430 1.13 9.71 12.19
CA GLN A 430 0.20 8.69 11.75
C GLN A 430 -0.19 7.79 12.92
N TRP A 431 -1.48 7.47 13.01
CA TRP A 431 -1.94 6.22 13.59
C TRP A 431 -2.64 5.43 12.49
N ALA A 432 -2.34 4.14 12.37
CA ALA A 432 -3.10 3.24 11.52
C ALA A 432 -3.34 1.89 12.21
N ARG A 433 -4.41 1.21 11.79
CA ARG A 433 -4.77 -0.15 12.21
C ARG A 433 -5.40 -0.88 11.03
N GLU A 434 -5.11 -2.16 10.90
CA GLU A 434 -5.74 -3.04 9.91
C GLU A 434 -6.15 -4.35 10.53
N GLU A 435 -7.26 -4.93 10.08
CA GLU A 435 -7.76 -6.24 10.44
C GLU A 435 -8.02 -7.03 9.17
N ARG A 436 -7.30 -8.14 8.95
CA ARG A 436 -7.47 -9.04 7.80
C ARG A 436 -7.93 -10.45 8.22
N PRO A 437 -9.11 -10.57 8.87
CA PRO A 437 -9.62 -11.86 9.31
C PRO A 437 -10.12 -12.67 8.11
N ARG A 438 -9.75 -13.94 8.09
CA ARG A 438 -10.20 -14.94 7.11
C ARG A 438 -11.03 -16.01 7.82
N PRO A 439 -12.30 -15.73 8.15
CA PRO A 439 -13.16 -16.70 8.82
C PRO A 439 -13.61 -17.81 7.85
N TYR A 440 -13.87 -18.98 8.41
CA TYR A 440 -14.49 -20.08 7.69
C TYR A 440 -16.01 -20.05 7.89
N GLU A 441 -16.75 -19.71 6.84
CA GLU A 441 -18.22 -19.69 6.81
C GLU A 441 -18.81 -20.91 6.05
N GLY A 442 -17.99 -21.96 5.85
CA GLY A 442 -18.40 -23.19 5.16
C GLY A 442 -19.15 -24.19 6.06
N PRO A 443 -19.56 -25.35 5.50
CA PRO A 443 -20.44 -26.30 6.17
C PRO A 443 -19.82 -26.95 7.42
N LEU A 444 -20.69 -27.23 8.40
CA LEU A 444 -20.40 -27.96 9.62
C LEU A 444 -20.83 -29.43 9.50
N ASN A 445 -20.11 -30.33 10.18
CA ASN A 445 -20.44 -31.74 10.28
C ASN A 445 -21.57 -31.97 11.31
N PRO A 446 -22.76 -32.48 10.92
CA PRO A 446 -23.90 -32.62 11.83
C PRO A 446 -23.70 -33.60 13.00
N ALA A 447 -22.65 -34.42 12.98
CA ALA A 447 -22.31 -35.33 14.07
C ALA A 447 -21.44 -34.68 15.18
N THR A 448 -20.83 -33.52 14.91
CA THR A 448 -19.86 -32.88 15.82
C THR A 448 -20.07 -31.38 16.04
N ASP A 449 -20.94 -30.74 15.25
CA ASP A 449 -21.18 -29.28 15.22
C ASP A 449 -19.88 -28.47 15.04
N ARG A 450 -18.98 -29.01 14.21
CA ARG A 450 -17.67 -28.41 13.88
C ARG A 450 -17.43 -28.44 12.36
N PRO A 451 -16.58 -27.55 11.81
CA PRO A 451 -16.15 -27.64 10.42
C PRO A 451 -15.61 -29.02 10.07
N PHE A 452 -15.82 -29.46 8.83
CA PHE A 452 -15.14 -30.66 8.31
C PHE A 452 -13.60 -30.47 8.35
N PRO A 453 -12.82 -31.53 8.63
CA PRO A 453 -11.36 -31.45 8.61
C PRO A 453 -10.84 -31.24 7.18
N ASP A 454 -9.63 -30.68 7.06
CA ASP A 454 -8.95 -30.49 5.79
C ASP A 454 -8.68 -31.87 5.14
N THR A 455 -9.40 -32.21 4.09
CA THR A 455 -9.38 -33.57 3.52
C THR A 455 -8.88 -33.54 2.08
N ASP A 456 -7.62 -33.94 1.87
CA ASP A 456 -7.01 -34.09 0.54
C ASP A 456 -7.21 -35.52 0.01
N ILE A 457 -7.59 -35.69 -1.27
CA ILE A 457 -7.88 -36.99 -1.88
C ILE A 457 -7.12 -37.15 -3.20
N GLY A 458 -6.21 -38.12 -3.29
CA GLY A 458 -5.42 -38.38 -4.51
C GLY A 458 -4.25 -37.42 -4.73
N PHE A 459 -3.75 -36.79 -3.66
CA PHE A 459 -2.76 -35.70 -3.75
C PHE A 459 -1.32 -36.16 -4.04
N VAL A 460 -1.05 -37.47 -4.09
CA VAL A 460 0.31 -38.03 -4.16
C VAL A 460 0.61 -38.58 -5.56
N GLY A 461 1.24 -37.75 -6.42
CA GLY A 461 1.72 -38.18 -7.74
C GLY A 461 2.85 -37.30 -8.27
N PRO A 462 3.79 -37.85 -9.06
CA PRO A 462 4.90 -37.09 -9.66
C PRO A 462 4.41 -36.21 -10.82
N GLY A 463 3.78 -35.08 -10.50
CA GLY A 463 3.27 -34.13 -11.50
C GLY A 463 2.72 -32.82 -10.95
N GLY A 464 2.17 -32.80 -9.73
CA GLY A 464 1.62 -31.59 -9.11
C GLY A 464 0.30 -31.81 -8.38
N PHE A 465 -0.43 -30.71 -8.14
CA PHE A 465 -1.65 -30.61 -7.31
C PHE A 465 -2.90 -31.25 -7.94
N SER A 466 -2.85 -32.53 -8.30
CA SER A 466 -3.90 -33.24 -9.05
C SER A 466 -4.98 -33.93 -8.20
N GLY A 467 -5.11 -33.55 -6.92
CA GLY A 467 -6.04 -34.16 -5.96
C GLY A 467 -7.26 -33.29 -5.64
N TYR A 468 -8.36 -33.94 -5.25
CA TYR A 468 -9.55 -33.26 -4.74
C TYR A 468 -9.33 -32.77 -3.30
N ARG A 469 -10.13 -31.78 -2.87
CA ARG A 469 -10.15 -31.28 -1.48
C ARG A 469 -11.58 -31.02 -0.99
N ILE A 470 -11.88 -31.37 0.25
CA ILE A 470 -13.12 -30.97 0.96
C ILE A 470 -12.81 -30.59 2.42
N GLY A 471 -13.70 -29.81 3.02
CA GLY A 471 -13.60 -29.35 4.41
C GLY A 471 -12.60 -28.20 4.63
N MET A 472 -12.65 -27.65 5.85
CA MET A 472 -11.95 -26.42 6.22
C MET A 472 -10.43 -26.60 6.09
N PRO A 473 -9.76 -25.92 5.16
CA PRO A 473 -8.32 -26.08 4.96
C PRO A 473 -7.50 -25.60 6.16
N PHE A 474 -6.30 -26.17 6.34
CA PHE A 474 -5.41 -25.85 7.48
C PHE A 474 -4.97 -24.37 7.60
N PHE A 475 -5.23 -23.54 6.59
CA PHE A 475 -4.96 -22.10 6.58
C PHE A 475 -6.20 -21.24 6.91
N LEU A 476 -7.28 -21.85 7.41
CA LEU A 476 -8.48 -21.17 7.92
C LEU A 476 -8.91 -21.75 9.30
N PRO A 477 -9.52 -20.95 10.19
CA PRO A 477 -9.63 -19.49 10.13
C PRO A 477 -8.33 -18.83 10.63
N VAL A 478 -7.95 -17.72 10.01
CA VAL A 478 -6.82 -16.88 10.43
C VAL A 478 -7.33 -15.53 10.88
N ASP A 479 -6.95 -15.11 12.08
CA ASP A 479 -7.09 -13.73 12.53
C ASP A 479 -5.73 -13.05 12.35
N ALA A 480 -5.71 -11.85 11.79
CA ALA A 480 -4.52 -11.05 11.63
C ALA A 480 -4.87 -9.57 11.78
N PHE A 481 -4.10 -8.83 12.56
CA PHE A 481 -4.24 -7.38 12.65
C PHE A 481 -2.89 -6.68 12.85
N ASP A 482 -2.78 -5.46 12.35
CA ASP A 482 -1.63 -4.60 12.59
C ASP A 482 -2.01 -3.26 13.22
N TRP A 483 -1.04 -2.66 13.89
CA TRP A 483 -1.07 -1.30 14.39
C TRP A 483 0.22 -0.58 13.97
N ARG A 484 0.10 0.64 13.46
CA ARG A 484 1.22 1.56 13.22
C ARG A 484 1.06 2.84 14.00
N ILE A 485 2.16 3.31 14.59
CA ILE A 485 2.35 4.71 15.00
C ILE A 485 3.60 5.25 14.30
N GLN A 486 3.44 6.24 13.43
CA GLN A 486 4.54 6.94 12.76
C GLN A 486 4.63 8.38 13.27
N VAL A 487 5.83 8.85 13.57
CA VAL A 487 6.12 10.25 13.90
C VAL A 487 7.33 10.67 13.06
N LEU A 488 7.23 11.82 12.41
CA LEU A 488 8.28 12.37 11.56
C LEU A 488 8.33 13.89 11.74
N ASP A 489 9.45 14.42 12.25
CA ASP A 489 9.65 15.87 12.47
C ASP A 489 10.82 16.40 11.66
N ASN A 490 10.67 17.64 11.19
CA ASN A 490 11.50 18.13 10.09
C ASN A 490 11.65 19.69 10.03
N VAL A 491 12.82 20.31 9.70
CA VAL A 491 13.12 21.78 9.40
C VAL A 491 14.07 22.05 8.20
N SER A 492 13.65 22.84 7.20
CA SER A 492 14.49 23.24 6.05
C SER A 492 15.20 24.54 6.37
N LEU A 493 16.47 24.66 5.95
CA LEU A 493 17.27 25.88 6.11
C LEU A 493 17.77 26.37 4.74
N VAL A 494 17.36 27.57 4.37
CA VAL A 494 17.85 28.30 3.18
C VAL A 494 19.02 29.19 3.59
N GLN A 495 20.23 28.89 3.13
CA GLN A 495 21.43 29.67 3.47
C GLN A 495 22.25 30.02 2.23
N GLY A 496 22.17 31.28 1.78
CA GLY A 496 22.88 31.78 0.61
C GLY A 496 22.41 31.11 -0.69
N ASN A 497 23.12 30.09 -1.13
CA ASN A 497 22.80 29.27 -2.31
C ASN A 497 22.66 27.76 -1.98
N HIS A 498 22.45 27.44 -0.70
CA HIS A 498 22.18 26.09 -0.19
C HIS A 498 20.71 25.98 0.28
N LEU A 499 20.11 24.82 0.07
CA LEU A 499 18.84 24.41 0.69
C LEU A 499 19.13 23.14 1.49
N PHE A 500 19.44 23.32 2.76
CA PHE A 500 19.67 22.22 3.68
C PHE A 500 18.35 21.57 4.09
N LYS A 501 18.37 20.24 3.98
CA LYS A 501 17.37 19.25 4.36
C LYS A 501 18.03 18.30 5.37
N LEU A 502 17.26 17.78 6.31
CA LEU A 502 17.72 16.82 7.33
C LEU A 502 16.48 16.00 7.76
N GLY A 503 16.53 15.09 8.74
CA GLY A 503 15.26 14.49 9.21
C GLY A 503 15.35 13.52 10.35
N GLY A 504 14.19 13.26 10.96
CA GLY A 504 14.00 12.19 11.94
C GLY A 504 12.64 11.52 11.79
N GLU A 505 12.63 10.19 11.71
CA GLU A 505 11.45 9.34 11.65
C GLU A 505 11.52 8.30 12.77
N TYR A 506 10.39 8.08 13.44
CA TYR A 506 10.14 6.94 14.32
C TYR A 506 8.85 6.24 13.88
N ASN A 507 8.96 4.99 13.46
CA ASN A 507 7.85 4.14 13.08
C ASN A 507 7.81 2.92 14.03
N ARG A 508 6.73 2.77 14.81
CA ARG A 508 6.45 1.54 15.56
C ARG A 508 5.33 0.79 14.87
N THR A 509 5.62 -0.43 14.45
CA THR A 509 4.62 -1.40 14.00
C THR A 509 4.44 -2.50 15.06
N ALA A 510 3.23 -3.02 15.16
CA ALA A 510 2.92 -4.23 15.91
C ALA A 510 1.96 -5.07 15.07
N VAL A 511 2.30 -6.33 14.83
CA VAL A 511 1.43 -7.30 14.17
C VAL A 511 1.06 -8.39 15.16
N GLU A 512 -0.21 -8.76 15.21
CA GLU A 512 -0.65 -10.01 15.82
C GLU A 512 -1.28 -10.90 14.73
N GLN A 513 -0.91 -12.18 14.69
CA GLN A 513 -1.55 -13.17 13.82
C GLN A 513 -1.77 -14.48 14.57
N THR A 514 -2.99 -15.01 14.50
CA THR A 514 -3.38 -16.31 15.05
C THR A 514 -3.54 -17.31 13.91
N PHE A 515 -2.52 -18.14 13.70
CA PHE A 515 -2.51 -19.21 12.71
C PHE A 515 -2.77 -20.58 13.37
N ARG A 516 -4.01 -21.07 13.26
CA ARG A 516 -4.49 -22.29 13.94
C ARG A 516 -4.04 -23.61 13.30
N GLY A 517 -3.47 -23.55 12.09
CA GLY A 517 -2.89 -24.69 11.40
C GLY A 517 -3.77 -25.93 11.38
N PHE A 518 -3.25 -27.04 11.89
CA PHE A 518 -3.94 -28.33 11.89
C PHE A 518 -4.90 -28.51 13.10
N GLY A 519 -5.38 -27.42 13.70
CA GLY A 519 -6.25 -27.43 14.89
C GLY A 519 -7.61 -28.12 14.70
N ASN A 520 -8.11 -28.19 13.46
CA ASN A 520 -9.31 -28.97 13.12
C ASN A 520 -8.98 -30.35 12.52
N GLY A 521 -7.70 -30.70 12.42
CA GLY A 521 -7.20 -31.91 11.76
C GLY A 521 -7.10 -31.75 10.23
N ARG A 522 -6.12 -32.45 9.65
CA ARG A 522 -5.95 -32.65 8.21
C ARG A 522 -5.70 -34.12 7.92
N VAL A 523 -6.39 -34.66 6.90
CA VAL A 523 -6.31 -36.07 6.49
C VAL A 523 -6.03 -36.12 4.99
N GLY A 524 -4.95 -36.79 4.58
CA GLY A 524 -4.56 -36.96 3.19
C GLY A 524 -4.67 -38.41 2.75
N PHE A 525 -5.36 -38.66 1.63
CA PHE A 525 -5.59 -39.98 1.07
C PHE A 525 -4.77 -40.24 -0.20
N THR A 526 -4.23 -41.46 -0.33
CA THR A 526 -3.44 -41.95 -1.48
C THR A 526 -4.21 -41.84 -2.79
N SER A 527 -5.49 -42.21 -2.77
CA SER A 527 -6.37 -42.33 -3.94
C SER A 527 -7.83 -42.03 -3.58
N LEU A 528 -8.69 -41.88 -4.60
CA LEU A 528 -10.14 -41.76 -4.37
C LEU A 528 -10.75 -43.08 -3.90
N ASP A 529 -10.37 -44.21 -4.50
CA ASP A 529 -10.85 -45.53 -4.08
C ASP A 529 -10.47 -45.81 -2.61
N GLY A 530 -9.23 -45.48 -2.24
CA GLY A 530 -8.74 -45.56 -0.87
C GLY A 530 -9.54 -44.69 0.11
N PHE A 531 -9.86 -43.45 -0.27
CA PHE A 531 -10.75 -42.58 0.52
C PHE A 531 -12.14 -43.19 0.70
N LEU A 532 -12.81 -43.60 -0.38
CA LEU A 532 -14.17 -44.13 -0.34
C LEU A 532 -14.23 -45.44 0.48
N ASN A 533 -13.26 -46.33 0.30
CA ASN A 533 -13.15 -47.57 1.06
C ASN A 533 -12.82 -47.31 2.54
N TYR A 534 -12.00 -46.31 2.87
CA TYR A 534 -11.73 -45.94 4.26
C TYR A 534 -12.95 -45.35 4.96
N VAL A 535 -13.72 -44.49 4.30
CA VAL A 535 -14.93 -43.93 4.92
C VAL A 535 -16.04 -44.99 5.06
N ALA A 536 -16.10 -45.98 4.17
CA ALA A 536 -17.03 -47.11 4.27
C ALA A 536 -16.60 -48.19 5.29
N GLY A 537 -15.30 -48.50 5.38
CA GLY A 537 -14.74 -49.58 6.22
C GLY A 537 -14.15 -49.12 7.56
N GLY A 538 -14.01 -47.81 7.77
CA GLY A 538 -13.32 -47.23 8.91
C GLY A 538 -11.82 -47.57 8.95
N ASN A 539 -11.22 -47.48 10.14
CA ASN A 539 -9.81 -47.81 10.38
C ASN A 539 -9.47 -49.31 10.21
N GLY A 540 -10.46 -50.15 9.89
CA GLY A 540 -10.21 -51.53 9.44
C GLY A 540 -9.67 -51.60 8.02
N TYR A 541 -9.98 -50.63 7.15
CA TYR A 541 -9.52 -50.64 5.76
C TYR A 541 -8.11 -50.07 5.60
N VAL A 542 -7.19 -50.88 5.07
CA VAL A 542 -5.79 -50.54 4.79
C VAL A 542 -5.35 -51.00 3.40
N GLU A 543 -4.47 -50.24 2.76
CA GLU A 543 -3.75 -50.58 1.52
C GLU A 543 -2.33 -51.02 1.88
N CYS A 544 -1.79 -52.03 1.17
CA CYS A 544 -0.58 -52.75 1.55
C CYS A 544 0.52 -52.67 0.48
N SER A 545 1.79 -52.82 0.91
CA SER A 545 2.97 -52.65 0.04
C SER A 545 3.14 -53.67 -1.09
N ASP A 546 2.33 -54.75 -1.11
CA ASP A 546 2.21 -55.70 -2.21
C ASP A 546 1.11 -55.35 -3.24
N GLY A 547 0.39 -54.24 -3.03
CA GLY A 547 -0.77 -53.83 -3.82
C GLY A 547 -2.09 -54.49 -3.40
N SER A 548 -2.12 -55.26 -2.31
CA SER A 548 -3.36 -55.76 -1.72
C SER A 548 -4.05 -54.70 -0.83
N SER A 549 -5.29 -54.98 -0.44
CA SER A 549 -5.97 -54.25 0.63
C SER A 549 -6.66 -55.21 1.59
N SER A 550 -6.89 -54.77 2.82
CA SER A 550 -7.38 -55.57 3.94
C SER A 550 -8.41 -54.77 4.74
N THR A 551 -9.40 -55.44 5.31
CA THR A 551 -10.44 -54.86 6.19
C THR A 551 -10.25 -55.19 7.67
N SER A 552 -9.11 -55.79 8.04
CA SER A 552 -8.79 -56.19 9.43
C SER A 552 -7.95 -55.18 10.22
N GLY A 553 -7.58 -54.05 9.61
CA GLY A 553 -6.61 -53.09 10.14
C GLY A 553 -5.14 -53.54 10.02
N ALA A 554 -4.88 -54.66 9.35
CA ALA A 554 -3.53 -55.23 9.20
C ALA A 554 -3.29 -55.82 7.80
N CYS A 555 -2.07 -55.64 7.30
CA CYS A 555 -1.60 -56.19 6.03
C CYS A 555 -1.04 -57.62 6.17
N PRO A 556 -0.91 -58.38 5.07
CA PRO A 556 -0.28 -59.71 5.05
C PRO A 556 1.13 -59.72 5.66
N THR A 557 1.51 -60.83 6.30
CA THR A 557 2.83 -61.00 6.93
C THR A 557 3.97 -60.79 5.93
N GLY A 558 4.81 -59.79 6.17
CA GLY A 558 5.91 -59.39 5.27
C GLY A 558 5.56 -58.25 4.31
N THR A 559 4.41 -57.60 4.51
CA THR A 559 3.99 -56.39 3.80
C THR A 559 3.61 -55.30 4.81
N ASP A 560 3.80 -54.05 4.43
CA ASP A 560 3.59 -52.86 5.28
C ASP A 560 2.31 -52.13 4.86
N ILE A 561 1.70 -51.38 5.79
CA ILE A 561 0.59 -50.48 5.46
C ILE A 561 1.14 -49.28 4.71
N THR A 562 0.68 -49.07 3.47
CA THR A 562 1.06 -47.95 2.60
C THR A 562 -0.07 -46.97 2.34
N GLY A 563 -1.28 -47.26 2.82
CA GLY A 563 -2.45 -46.39 2.66
C GLY A 563 -3.70 -46.97 3.35
N PRO A 564 -4.90 -46.43 3.05
CA PRO A 564 -5.13 -45.31 2.14
C PRO A 564 -4.87 -43.95 2.77
N VAL A 565 -4.78 -43.86 4.10
CA VAL A 565 -4.40 -42.62 4.78
C VAL A 565 -2.89 -42.43 4.65
N ALA A 566 -2.47 -41.58 3.72
CA ALA A 566 -1.08 -41.20 3.49
C ALA A 566 -0.59 -40.18 4.54
N LEU A 567 -1.49 -39.38 5.11
CA LEU A 567 -1.17 -38.31 6.04
C LEU A 567 -2.29 -38.11 7.07
N TYR A 568 -1.93 -37.96 8.34
CA TYR A 568 -2.77 -37.37 9.37
C TYR A 568 -1.97 -36.32 10.14
N LEU A 569 -2.44 -35.08 10.16
CA LEU A 569 -1.88 -33.98 10.94
C LEU A 569 -2.95 -33.42 11.86
N GLN A 570 -2.62 -33.25 13.14
CA GLN A 570 -3.48 -32.57 14.10
C GLN A 570 -2.61 -31.75 15.05
N GLN A 571 -2.97 -30.49 15.22
CA GLN A 571 -2.36 -29.59 16.19
C GLN A 571 -3.21 -29.56 17.45
N ALA A 572 -2.69 -30.10 18.54
CA ALA A 572 -3.13 -29.74 19.88
C ALA A 572 -2.31 -28.52 20.35
N GLY A 573 -2.87 -27.72 21.27
CA GLY A 573 -2.11 -26.65 21.91
C GLY A 573 -0.94 -27.21 22.73
N VAL A 574 0.21 -26.51 22.68
CA VAL A 574 1.47 -26.98 23.24
C VAL A 574 1.66 -26.43 24.66
N GLY A 575 2.28 -27.20 25.56
CA GLY A 575 2.62 -26.73 26.91
C GLY A 575 1.43 -26.48 27.86
N GLY A 576 0.21 -26.85 27.45
CA GLY A 576 -1.03 -26.56 28.18
C GLY A 576 -1.80 -25.34 27.67
N LEU A 577 -1.30 -24.67 26.64
CA LEU A 577 -2.02 -23.65 25.87
C LEU A 577 -3.18 -24.28 25.06
N SER A 578 -4.14 -23.46 24.64
CA SER A 578 -5.08 -23.80 23.56
C SER A 578 -4.41 -23.80 22.18
N VAL A 579 -5.14 -24.20 21.14
CA VAL A 579 -4.68 -24.11 19.74
C VAL A 579 -4.46 -22.64 19.34
N ASP A 580 -5.35 -21.76 19.76
CA ASP A 580 -5.29 -20.32 19.47
C ASP A 580 -4.06 -19.70 20.14
N GLU A 581 -3.90 -19.85 21.46
CA GLU A 581 -2.73 -19.34 22.20
C GLU A 581 -1.39 -19.90 21.70
N ALA A 582 -1.37 -21.13 21.17
CA ALA A 582 -0.18 -21.73 20.55
C ALA A 582 0.00 -21.34 19.07
N GLY A 583 -1.00 -20.73 18.44
CA GLY A 583 -0.99 -20.24 17.06
C GLY A 583 -0.85 -18.71 16.94
N THR A 584 -1.06 -17.96 18.02
CA THR A 584 -0.88 -16.50 18.07
C THR A 584 0.60 -16.12 18.17
N GLN A 585 1.03 -15.17 17.33
CA GLN A 585 2.33 -14.50 17.43
C GLN A 585 2.14 -12.99 17.41
N GLU A 586 2.67 -12.28 18.42
CA GLU A 586 2.82 -10.82 18.41
C GLU A 586 4.28 -10.46 18.01
N ILE A 587 4.42 -9.60 17.00
CA ILE A 587 5.73 -9.08 16.54
C ILE A 587 5.68 -7.55 16.58
N VAL A 588 6.44 -6.96 17.51
CA VAL A 588 6.61 -5.51 17.65
C VAL A 588 7.96 -5.09 17.10
N GLN A 589 7.96 -4.15 16.14
CA GLN A 589 9.16 -3.59 15.54
C GLN A 589 9.25 -2.09 15.80
N HIS A 590 10.49 -1.59 15.90
CA HIS A 590 10.77 -0.17 16.06
C HIS A 590 11.79 0.27 15.00
N GLU A 591 11.37 1.14 14.10
CA GLU A 591 12.21 1.73 13.06
C GLU A 591 12.56 3.17 13.44
N LEU A 592 13.85 3.48 13.36
CA LEU A 592 14.40 4.82 13.53
C LEU A 592 15.15 5.18 12.25
N ALA A 593 14.85 6.34 11.67
CA ALA A 593 15.63 6.89 10.57
C ALA A 593 16.05 8.34 10.83
N LEU A 594 17.22 8.70 10.31
CA LEU A 594 17.78 10.05 10.33
C LEU A 594 18.36 10.36 8.95
N PHE A 595 18.27 11.60 8.47
CA PHE A 595 18.98 12.00 7.26
C PHE A 595 19.51 13.44 7.28
N VAL A 596 20.37 13.75 6.31
CA VAL A 596 20.90 15.08 5.97
C VAL A 596 21.07 15.15 4.45
N GLN A 597 20.69 16.28 3.85
CA GLN A 597 20.77 16.54 2.42
C GLN A 597 21.00 18.04 2.17
N ASP A 598 21.64 18.37 1.06
CA ASP A 598 21.74 19.72 0.54
C ASP A 598 21.36 19.73 -0.95
N SER A 599 20.74 20.82 -1.39
CA SER A 599 20.58 21.18 -2.80
C SER A 599 21.32 22.50 -3.00
N TRP A 600 22.59 22.38 -3.42
CA TRP A 600 23.50 23.50 -3.57
C TRP A 600 23.48 24.02 -5.01
N LYS A 601 23.30 25.34 -5.21
CA LYS A 601 23.47 26.00 -6.51
C LYS A 601 24.77 26.80 -6.57
N PRO A 602 25.94 26.18 -6.86
CA PRO A 602 27.21 26.90 -7.02
C PRO A 602 27.18 27.92 -8.18
N GLN A 603 26.36 27.70 -9.20
CA GLN A 603 26.11 28.61 -10.33
C GLN A 603 24.61 28.63 -10.66
N SER A 604 24.14 29.61 -11.43
CA SER A 604 22.70 29.73 -11.80
C SER A 604 22.18 28.56 -12.64
N ASN A 605 23.08 27.88 -13.36
CA ASN A 605 22.84 26.77 -14.27
C ASN A 605 23.41 25.41 -13.77
N LEU A 606 23.86 25.33 -12.51
CA LEU A 606 24.39 24.10 -11.92
C LEU A 606 23.80 23.90 -10.52
N THR A 607 23.12 22.76 -10.32
CA THR A 607 22.68 22.29 -9.00
C THR A 607 23.42 21.01 -8.64
N LEU A 608 23.77 20.85 -7.37
CA LEU A 608 24.36 19.64 -6.80
C LEU A 608 23.49 19.20 -5.63
N ASN A 609 22.78 18.08 -5.80
CA ASN A 609 22.06 17.42 -4.73
C ASN A 609 22.95 16.33 -4.14
N TYR A 610 23.06 16.28 -2.81
CA TYR A 610 23.74 15.19 -2.11
C TYR A 610 23.19 15.03 -0.70
N GLY A 611 23.23 13.81 -0.17
CA GLY A 611 22.75 13.53 1.18
C GLY A 611 23.20 12.16 1.70
N LEU A 612 22.85 11.91 2.96
CA LEU A 612 23.07 10.67 3.69
C LEU A 612 21.82 10.38 4.51
N ARG A 613 21.27 9.17 4.36
CA ARG A 613 20.25 8.61 5.26
C ARG A 613 20.85 7.45 6.04
N TRP A 614 20.42 7.31 7.29
CA TRP A 614 20.69 6.19 8.16
C TRP A 614 19.35 5.65 8.68
N GLU A 615 19.19 4.33 8.67
CA GLU A 615 18.01 3.65 9.18
C GLU A 615 18.43 2.48 10.08
N ALA A 616 17.65 2.23 11.13
CA ALA A 616 17.77 1.05 11.98
C ALA A 616 16.39 0.46 12.26
N GLN A 617 16.17 -0.75 11.77
CA GLN A 617 15.01 -1.57 12.11
C GLN A 617 15.38 -2.46 13.30
N ILE A 618 14.80 -2.15 14.46
CA ILE A 618 14.98 -2.89 15.71
C ILE A 618 13.88 -3.95 15.79
N GLN A 619 14.27 -5.19 15.48
CA GLN A 619 13.44 -6.38 15.64
C GLN A 619 13.27 -6.74 17.12
N PRO A 620 12.19 -7.44 17.51
CA PRO A 620 12.03 -7.94 18.87
C PRO A 620 13.09 -9.01 19.18
N GLY A 621 13.36 -9.24 20.47
CA GLY A 621 14.26 -10.31 20.90
C GLY A 621 13.71 -11.69 20.48
N LEU A 622 14.58 -12.61 20.05
CA LEU A 622 14.19 -13.96 19.66
C LEU A 622 13.48 -14.68 20.82
N ILE A 623 12.18 -14.93 20.64
CA ILE A 623 11.40 -15.80 21.52
C ILE A 623 11.67 -17.24 21.09
N THR A 624 12.69 -17.85 21.69
CA THR A 624 12.87 -19.31 21.59
C THR A 624 11.79 -19.99 22.44
N PRO A 625 10.93 -20.86 21.87
CA PRO A 625 10.01 -21.67 22.67
C PRO A 625 10.78 -22.57 23.64
N VAL A 626 10.22 -22.78 24.84
CA VAL A 626 10.86 -23.50 25.97
C VAL A 626 10.36 -24.93 26.05
#